data_AF-A0A6A7RWU0-F1
#
_entry.id   AF-A0A6A7RWU0-F1
#
_cell.length_a   1.000
_cell.length_b   1.000
_cell.length_c   1.000
_cell.angle_alpha   90.00
_cell.angle_beta   90.00
_cell.angle_gamma   90.00
#
_symmetry.space_group_name_H-M   'P 1'
#
loop_
_entity.id
_entity.type
_entity.pdbx_description
1 polymer ?
#
loop_
_entity_poly.entity_id
_entity_poly.type
_entity_poly.pdbx_seq_one_letter_code
_entity_poly.pdbx_strand_id
1 'polypeptide(L)' 'MALPAQVKLVEVGPRDGLQNEAQIVPAAIKVELIERLADAGLAAIEATSFVSP' A
#
# COMPACT_ATOMS: atom_id res chain seq x y z
N MET A 1 2.42 1.59 31.69
CA MET A 1 3.01 0.83 30.57
C MET A 1 3.87 1.79 29.75
N ALA A 2 5.07 1.39 29.35
CA ALA A 2 5.93 2.20 28.49
C ALA A 2 5.62 1.91 27.02
N LEU A 3 5.64 2.94 26.17
CA LEU A 3 5.46 2.80 24.72
C LEU A 3 6.75 2.30 24.06
N PRO A 4 6.66 1.63 22.90
CA PRO A 4 7.83 1.22 22.13
C PRO A 4 8.59 2.43 21.59
N ALA A 5 9.92 2.31 21.49
CA ALA A 5 10.80 3.37 20.98
C ALA A 5 10.78 3.52 19.45
N GLN A 6 10.30 2.51 18.73
CA GLN A 6 10.17 2.51 17.28
C GLN A 6 8.96 1.67 16.86
N VAL A 7 8.33 2.05 15.76
CA VAL A 7 7.26 1.29 15.10
C VAL A 7 7.60 1.10 13.63
N LYS A 8 7.11 0.00 13.05
CA LYS A 8 7.14 -0.24 11.60
C LYS A 8 5.77 0.08 11.03
N LEU A 9 5.70 1.00 10.07
CA LEU A 9 4.51 1.23 9.29
C LEU A 9 4.54 0.30 8.06
N VAL A 10 3.47 -0.46 7.86
CA VAL A 10 3.29 -1.32 6.69
C VAL A 10 2.08 -0.80 5.94
N GLU A 11 2.32 -0.28 4.74
CA GLU A 11 1.26 0.27 3.90
C GLU A 11 0.61 -0.83 3.06
N VAL A 12 -0.71 -0.94 3.13
CA VAL A 12 -1.49 -2.00 2.47
C VAL A 12 -2.53 -1.45 1.50
N GLY A 13 -2.67 -0.13 1.40
CA GLY A 13 -3.61 0.58 0.54
C GLY A 13 -3.57 0.15 -0.93
N PRO A 14 -2.40 0.02 -1.59
CA PRO A 14 -2.34 -0.40 -2.99
C PRO A 14 -2.89 -1.82 -3.24
N ARG A 15 -2.86 -2.69 -2.22
CA ARG A 15 -3.41 -4.06 -2.26
C ARG A 15 -4.79 -4.11 -1.64
N ASP A 16 -4.87 -4.06 -0.32
CA ASP A 16 -6.09 -4.33 0.45
C ASP A 16 -7.10 -3.19 0.34
N GLY A 17 -6.62 -1.95 0.34
CA GLY A 17 -7.46 -0.78 0.10
C GLY A 17 -8.13 -0.86 -1.27
N LEU A 18 -7.32 -0.86 -2.34
CA LEU A 18 -7.83 -0.86 -3.72
C LEU A 18 -8.61 -2.12 -4.09
N GLN A 19 -8.37 -3.26 -3.43
CA GLN A 19 -9.16 -4.47 -3.66
C GLN A 19 -10.60 -4.35 -3.11
N ASN A 20 -10.81 -3.54 -2.08
CA ASN A 20 -12.14 -3.30 -1.49
C ASN A 20 -12.89 -2.13 -2.12
N GLU A 21 -12.27 -1.39 -3.04
CA GLU A 21 -12.91 -0.31 -3.77
C GLU A 21 -13.84 -0.85 -4.87
N ALA A 22 -15.01 -0.23 -5.03
CA ALA A 22 -16.01 -0.66 -6.02
C ALA A 22 -15.54 -0.45 -7.46
N GLN A 23 -14.59 0.47 -7.68
CA GLN A 23 -14.08 0.82 -9.00
C GLN A 23 -12.70 0.20 -9.24
N ILE A 24 -12.53 -0.38 -10.43
CA ILE A 24 -11.23 -0.90 -10.84
C ILE A 24 -10.31 0.30 -11.17
N VAL A 25 -9.26 0.46 -10.37
CA VAL A 25 -8.21 1.44 -10.63
C VAL A 25 -7.26 0.94 -11.72
N PRO A 26 -6.98 1.73 -12.78
CA PRO A 26 -6.03 1.35 -13.82
C PRO A 26 -4.62 1.12 -13.28
N ALA A 27 -3.87 0.21 -13.90
CA ALA A 27 -2.52 -0.17 -13.45
C ALA A 27 -1.57 1.03 -13.35
N ALA A 28 -1.61 1.98 -14.30
CA ALA A 28 -0.73 3.16 -14.26
C ALA A 28 -0.94 4.01 -13.00
N ILE A 29 -2.19 4.16 -12.54
CA ILE A 29 -2.52 4.91 -11.33
C ILE A 29 -2.06 4.15 -10.07
N LYS A 30 -2.16 2.81 -10.08
CA LYS A 30 -1.63 1.98 -8.99
C LYS A 30 -0.12 2.13 -8.85
N VAL A 31 0.61 2.15 -9.98
CA VAL A 31 2.06 2.34 -9.99
C VAL A 31 2.42 3.72 -9.43
N GLU A 32 1.76 4.78 -9.90
CA GLU A 32 1.98 6.15 -9.41
C GLU A 32 1.72 6.28 -7.89
N LEU A 33 0.68 5.60 -7.38
CA LEU A 33 0.41 5.55 -5.94
C LEU A 33 1.58 4.92 -5.17
N ILE A 34 2.08 3.78 -5.63
CA ILE A 34 3.19 3.08 -4.96
C ILE A 34 4.47 3.92 -4.99
N GLU A 35 4.77 4.58 -6.11
CA GLU A 35 5.93 5.48 -6.23
C GLU A 35 5.83 6.63 -5.23
N ARG A 36 4.67 7.28 -5.12
CA ARG A 36 4.46 8.36 -4.15
C ARG A 36 4.57 7.90 -2.70
N LEU A 37 4.11 6.69 -2.40
CA LEU A 37 4.24 6.10 -1.07
C LEU A 37 5.72 5.82 -0.74
N ALA A 38 6.49 5.34 -1.71
CA ALA A 38 7.93 5.15 -1.54
C ALA A 38 8.65 6.49 -1.33
N ASP A 39 8.32 7.52 -2.12
CA ASP A 39 8.86 8.88 -1.99
C ASP A 39 8.50 9.54 -0.64
N ALA A 40 7.36 9.16 -0.04
CA ALA A 40 6.96 9.58 1.30
C ALA A 40 7.79 8.92 2.43
N GLY A 41 8.72 8.02 2.09
CA GLY A 41 9.64 7.38 3.03
C GLY A 41 9.10 6.08 3.65
N LEU A 42 8.04 5.49 3.09
CA LEU A 42 7.54 4.20 3.55
C LEU A 42 8.51 3.08 3.18
N ALA A 43 9.00 2.38 4.19
CA ALA A 43 9.95 1.28 4.01
C ALA A 43 9.29 -0.07 3.67
N ALA A 44 7.96 -0.18 3.79
CA ALA A 44 7.21 -1.40 3.50
C ALA A 44 5.84 -1.06 2.90
N ILE A 45 5.61 -1.49 1.66
CA ILE A 45 4.39 -1.26 0.89
C ILE A 45 3.96 -2.58 0.23
N GLU A 46 2.74 -3.03 0.47
CA GLU A 46 2.13 -4.16 -0.25
C GLU A 46 1.55 -3.67 -1.58
N ALA A 47 2.28 -3.93 -2.66
CA ALA A 47 1.95 -3.39 -3.99
C ALA A 47 0.69 -3.99 -4.62
N THR A 48 0.48 -5.31 -4.49
CA THR A 48 -0.64 -6.02 -5.16
C THR A 48 -0.86 -7.41 -4.56
N SER A 49 -1.89 -8.10 -5.07
CA SER A 49 -2.19 -9.51 -4.82
C SER A 49 -2.15 -10.31 -6.12
N PHE A 50 -1.78 -11.60 -6.05
CA PHE A 50 -1.77 -12.53 -7.19
C PHE A 50 -2.89 -13.59 -7.06
N VAL A 51 -4.09 -13.15 -6.65
CA VAL A 51 -5.29 -13.99 -6.64
C VAL A 51 -5.86 -14.15 -8.05
N SER A 52 -6.73 -15.13 -8.26
CA SER A 52 -7.48 -15.27 -9.51
C SER A 52 -8.21 -13.96 -9.85
N PRO A 53 -8.07 -13.43 -11.08
CA PRO A 53 -8.71 -12.19 -11.52
C PRO A 53 -10.23 -12.23 -11.51
#